data_AF-A0A8N5EKM5-F1
#
_entry.id   AF-A0A8N5EKM5-F1
#
_cell.length_a   1.000
_cell.length_b   1.000
_cell.length_c   1.000
_cell.angle_alpha   90.00
_cell.angle_beta   90.00
_cell.angle_gamma   90.00
#
_symmetry.space_group_name_H-M   'P 1'
#
loop_
_entity.id
_entity.type
_entity.pdbx_description
1 polymer ?
#
loop_
_entity_poly.entity_id
_entity_poly.type
_entity_poly.pdbx_seq_one_letter_code
_entity_poly.pdbx_strand_id
1 'polypeptide(L)'
;PVCLGSVPGWRGHAEPRGLTTVVFAPQENPALIRWAYAKSQNVYPTFRPTPKTSFLGAVYGLGPLLFWIFVLKADRDRKEKRIQEGKLKRSPLSVFF
;
A
#
# COMPACT_ATOMS: atom_id res chain seq x y z
N PRO A 1 25.97 22.91 -38.01
CA PRO A 1 24.90 23.93 -38.03
C PRO A 1 23.92 23.68 -36.86
N VAL A 2 23.86 24.44 -35.76
CA VAL A 2 23.75 25.90 -35.63
C VAL A 2 24.29 26.32 -34.25
N CYS A 3 25.23 27.29 -34.30
CA CYS A 3 25.53 28.40 -33.39
C CYS A 3 25.80 28.24 -31.88
N LEU A 4 27.00 28.71 -31.54
CA LEU A 4 27.45 29.46 -30.35
C LEU A 4 26.35 30.14 -29.51
N GLY A 5 26.54 30.04 -28.19
CA GLY A 5 26.12 31.02 -27.18
C GLY A 5 26.75 30.66 -25.85
N SER A 6 28.00 31.08 -25.61
CA SER A 6 28.33 32.10 -24.61
C SER A 6 27.51 31.95 -23.33
N VAL A 7 28.15 31.50 -22.24
CA VAL A 7 27.61 31.53 -20.89
C VAL A 7 27.99 32.89 -20.28
N PRO A 8 27.05 33.81 -20.04
CA PRO A 8 27.34 35.02 -19.28
C PRO A 8 26.53 35.04 -17.99
N GLY A 9 27.26 35.08 -16.88
CA GLY A 9 26.83 35.84 -15.73
C GLY A 9 25.69 35.23 -14.92
N TRP A 10 26.07 34.62 -13.80
CA TRP A 10 25.28 34.68 -12.58
C TRP A 10 25.07 36.16 -12.21
N ARG A 11 24.01 36.77 -12.74
CA ARG A 11 23.56 38.11 -12.38
C ARG A 11 22.25 37.94 -11.62
N GLY A 12 22.35 37.97 -10.29
CA GLY A 12 21.19 38.03 -9.42
C GLY A 12 20.34 39.24 -9.79
N HIS A 13 19.06 38.99 -10.05
CA HIS A 13 18.02 40.00 -10.03
C HIS A 13 16.91 39.48 -9.10
N ALA A 14 16.95 39.97 -7.87
CA ALA A 14 15.80 39.94 -6.99
C ALA A 14 14.79 40.96 -7.53
N GLU A 15 13.69 40.47 -8.10
CA GLU A 15 12.54 41.29 -8.50
C GLU A 15 11.37 40.97 -7.55
N PRO A 16 10.87 41.93 -6.75
CA PRO A 16 9.83 41.69 -5.76
C PRO A 16 8.46 41.93 -6.39
N ARG A 17 7.82 40.88 -6.92
CA ARG A 17 6.42 40.97 -7.35
C ARG A 17 5.58 39.81 -6.81
N GLY A 18 4.66 40.15 -5.91
CA GLY A 18 3.38 39.44 -5.75
C GLY A 18 3.35 38.40 -4.65
N LEU A 19 2.87 38.82 -3.47
CA LEU A 19 2.72 38.06 -2.23
C LEU A 19 1.66 36.91 -2.27
N THR A 20 1.31 36.36 -3.43
CA THR A 20 0.19 35.40 -3.56
C THR A 20 0.48 34.13 -4.37
N THR A 21 1.69 33.92 -4.88
CA THR A 21 2.10 32.62 -5.49
C THR A 21 2.90 31.73 -4.54
N VAL A 22 3.12 32.14 -3.29
CA VAL A 22 3.90 31.38 -2.29
C VAL A 22 3.08 30.29 -1.58
N VAL A 23 1.86 30.03 -2.03
CA VAL A 23 0.98 29.00 -1.47
C VAL A 23 1.25 27.66 -2.18
N PHE A 24 2.24 26.94 -1.65
CA PHE A 24 2.53 25.51 -1.87
C PHE A 24 3.00 25.05 -3.26
N ALA A 25 4.19 25.49 -3.71
CA ALA A 25 5.05 24.56 -4.45
C ALA A 25 5.83 23.76 -3.39
N PRO A 26 5.58 22.46 -3.19
CA PRO A 26 6.37 21.69 -2.24
C PRO A 26 7.82 21.71 -2.72
N GLN A 27 8.74 22.21 -1.89
CA GLN A 27 10.18 22.12 -2.09
C GLN A 27 10.52 20.72 -2.66
N GLU A 28 10.85 20.63 -3.95
CA GLU A 28 11.11 19.35 -4.60
C GLU A 28 12.41 18.76 -4.04
N ASN A 29 12.30 18.02 -2.94
CA ASN A 29 13.44 17.30 -2.39
C ASN A 29 13.74 16.12 -3.33
N PRO A 30 14.87 16.14 -4.06
CA PRO A 30 15.18 15.09 -5.02
C PRO A 30 15.35 13.73 -4.35
N ALA A 31 15.73 13.69 -3.07
CA ALA A 31 15.81 12.44 -2.31
C ALA A 31 14.42 11.86 -2.04
N LEU A 32 13.43 12.70 -1.71
CA LEU A 32 12.04 12.28 -1.49
C LEU A 32 11.41 11.75 -2.78
N ILE A 33 11.63 12.46 -3.90
CA ILE A 33 11.14 12.07 -5.22
C ILE A 33 11.74 10.71 -5.65
N ARG A 34 13.05 10.51 -5.44
CA ARG A 34 13.72 9.22 -5.74
C ARG A 34 13.21 8.08 -4.85
N TRP A 35 12.96 8.34 -3.56
CA TRP A 35 12.39 7.33 -2.66
C TRP A 35 10.97 6.94 -3.08
N ALA A 36 10.11 7.93 -3.37
CA ALA A 36 8.76 7.70 -3.83
C ALA A 36 8.73 6.92 -5.16
N TYR A 37 9.59 7.30 -6.11
CA TYR A 37 9.77 6.59 -7.38
C TYR A 37 10.21 5.13 -7.17
N ALA A 38 11.20 4.90 -6.30
CA ALA A 38 11.69 3.55 -6.00
C ALA A 38 10.60 2.65 -5.38
N LYS A 39 9.72 3.21 -4.55
CA LYS A 39 8.64 2.47 -3.88
C LYS A 39 7.44 2.18 -4.78
N SER A 40 7.17 3.02 -5.77
CA SER A 40 5.98 2.92 -6.62
C SER A 40 6.27 2.29 -7.97
N GLN A 41 7.28 2.78 -8.68
CA GLN A 41 7.53 2.46 -10.08
C GLN A 41 8.66 1.42 -10.27
N ASN A 42 9.59 1.32 -9.32
CA ASN A 42 10.75 0.43 -9.45
C ASN A 42 10.56 -0.98 -8.82
N VAL A 43 9.38 -1.30 -8.29
CA VAL A 43 9.14 -2.57 -7.57
C VAL A 43 9.13 -3.79 -8.50
N TYR A 44 8.43 -3.69 -9.63
CA TYR A 44 8.30 -4.78 -10.59
C TYR A 44 9.45 -4.92 -11.61
N PRO A 45 10.06 -3.86 -12.16
CA PRO A 45 11.16 -4.02 -13.11
C PRO A 45 12.42 -4.65 -12.50
N THR A 46 12.59 -4.59 -11.18
CA THR A 46 13.72 -5.22 -10.46
C THR A 46 13.34 -6.53 -9.79
N PHE A 47 12.08 -6.98 -9.90
CA PHE A 47 11.64 -8.23 -9.31
C PHE A 47 12.21 -9.43 -10.07
N ARG A 48 13.00 -10.25 -9.37
CA ARG A 48 13.50 -11.52 -9.89
C ARG A 48 12.69 -12.64 -9.25
N PRO A 49 11.93 -13.44 -10.03
CA PRO A 49 11.19 -14.58 -9.49
C PRO A 49 12.18 -15.67 -9.06
N THR A 50 12.60 -15.61 -7.80
CA THR A 50 13.44 -16.62 -7.15
C THR A 50 12.57 -17.54 -6.29
N PRO A 51 12.95 -18.80 -6.06
CA PRO A 51 12.14 -19.72 -5.25
C PRO A 51 11.84 -19.17 -3.85
N LYS A 52 12.78 -18.46 -3.24
CA LYS A 52 12.60 -17.79 -1.93
C LYS A 52 11.52 -16.70 -1.95
N THR A 53 11.48 -15.85 -2.98
CA THR A 53 10.52 -14.73 -3.06
C THR A 53 9.13 -15.22 -3.40
N SER A 54 9.02 -16.22 -4.29
CA SER A 54 7.75 -16.85 -4.64
C SER A 54 7.16 -17.61 -3.46
N PHE A 55 7.98 -18.32 -2.68
CA PHE A 55 7.53 -19.02 -1.48
C PHE A 55 7.02 -18.05 -0.40
N LEU A 56 7.77 -16.97 -0.11
CA LEU A 56 7.31 -15.95 0.82
C LEU A 56 5.99 -15.33 0.35
N GLY A 57 5.88 -14.94 -0.93
CA GLY A 57 4.64 -14.40 -1.49
C GLY A 57 3.45 -15.36 -1.33
N ALA A 58 3.66 -16.66 -1.58
CA ALA A 58 2.62 -17.67 -1.39
C ALA A 58 2.22 -17.84 0.08
N VAL A 59 3.18 -17.88 1.01
CA VAL A 59 2.89 -17.98 2.45
C VAL A 59 2.14 -16.76 2.95
N TYR A 60 2.53 -15.54 2.55
CA TYR A 60 1.84 -14.32 2.96
C TYR A 60 0.51 -14.11 2.24
N GLY A 61 0.35 -14.61 1.01
CA GLY A 61 -0.91 -14.55 0.26
C GLY A 61 -1.93 -15.59 0.73
N LEU A 62 -1.55 -16.86 0.80
CA LEU A 62 -2.45 -17.96 1.18
C LEU A 62 -2.53 -18.18 2.68
N GLY A 63 -1.49 -17.84 3.45
CA GLY A 63 -1.43 -18.10 4.89
C GLY A 63 -2.61 -17.50 5.66
N PRO A 64 -2.89 -16.19 5.53
CA PRO A 64 -4.03 -15.57 6.19
C PRO A 64 -5.37 -16.16 5.73
N LEU A 65 -5.50 -16.46 4.44
CA LEU A 65 -6.73 -17.02 3.87
C LEU A 65 -7.04 -18.39 4.48
N LEU A 66 -6.05 -19.30 4.48
CA LEU A 66 -6.20 -20.64 5.05
C LEU A 66 -6.40 -20.58 6.57
N PHE A 67 -5.68 -19.70 7.26
CA PHE A 67 -5.84 -19.47 8.69
C PHE A 67 -7.27 -19.09 9.04
N TRP A 68 -7.84 -18.08 8.36
CA TRP A 68 -9.21 -17.64 8.64
C TRP A 68 -10.26 -18.68 8.26
N ILE A 69 -10.08 -19.40 7.14
CA ILE A 69 -10.97 -20.51 6.79
C ILE A 69 -11.00 -21.54 7.91
N PHE A 70 -9.84 -21.91 8.46
CA PHE A 70 -9.76 -22.91 9.52
C PHE A 70 -10.39 -22.42 10.83
N VAL A 71 -10.10 -21.18 11.25
CA VAL A 71 -10.67 -20.57 12.46
C VAL A 71 -12.20 -20.51 12.35
N LEU A 72 -12.72 -19.97 11.24
CA LEU A 72 -14.16 -19.86 11.02
C LEU A 72 -14.82 -21.23 10.90
N LYS A 73 -14.17 -22.21 10.27
CA LYS A 73 -14.69 -23.58 10.17
C LYS A 73 -14.79 -24.23 11.55
N ALA A 74 -13.76 -24.14 12.38
CA ALA A 74 -13.77 -24.69 13.73
C ALA A 74 -14.88 -24.05 14.59
N ASP A 75 -15.07 -22.73 14.48
CA ASP A 75 -16.14 -22.03 15.19
C ASP A 75 -17.54 -22.45 14.72
N ARG A 76 -17.74 -22.64 13.41
CA ARG A 76 -19.01 -23.12 12.85
C ARG A 76 -19.32 -24.54 13.31
N ASP A 77 -18.36 -25.45 13.18
CA ASP A 77 -18.51 -26.85 13.59
C ASP A 77 -18.83 -26.95 15.08
N ARG A 78 -18.22 -26.10 15.93
CA ARG A 78 -18.49 -26.03 17.37
C ARG A 78 -19.86 -25.44 17.70
N LYS A 79 -20.36 -24.51 16.90
CA LYS A 79 -21.72 -23.97 17.05
C LYS A 79 -22.77 -25.00 16.64
N GLU A 80 -22.56 -25.70 15.53
CA GLU A 80 -23.46 -26.73 15.02
C GLU A 80 -23.60 -27.91 15.99
N LYS A 81 -22.48 -28.40 16.56
CA LYS A 81 -22.50 -29.43 17.60
C LYS A 81 -23.30 -29.01 18.84
N ARG A 82 -23.16 -27.76 19.29
CA ARG A 82 -23.92 -27.23 20.45
C ARG A 82 -25.41 -27.10 20.18
N ILE A 83 -25.81 -26.88 18.92
CA ILE A 83 -27.21 -26.88 18.50
C ILE A 83 -27.78 -28.30 18.51
N GLN A 84 -27.03 -29.28 18.00
CA GLN A 84 -27.44 -30.69 17.98
C GLN A 84 -27.61 -31.26 19.39
N GLU A 85 -26.72 -30.89 20.32
CA GLU A 85 -26.80 -31.29 21.73
C GLU A 85 -27.95 -30.60 22.50
N GLY A 86 -28.69 -29.68 21.87
CA GLY A 86 -29.77 -28.92 22.52
C GLY A 86 -29.31 -27.94 23.61
N LYS A 87 -28.00 -27.75 23.79
CA LYS A 87 -27.41 -26.92 24.86
C LYS A 87 -27.30 -25.44 24.49
N LEU A 88 -27.45 -25.09 23.21
CA LEU A 88 -27.36 -23.70 22.76
C LEU A 88 -28.72 -23.00 22.94
N LYS A 89 -28.82 -22.07 23.89
CA LYS A 89 -29.96 -21.14 24.00
C LYS A 89 -29.98 -20.25 22.74
N ARG A 90 -30.78 -20.61 21.74
CA ARG A 90 -31.13 -19.71 20.64
C ARG A 90 -32.03 -18.62 21.20
N SER A 91 -31.54 -17.37 21.22
CA SER A 91 -32.41 -16.23 21.43
C SER A 91 -33.35 -16.10 20.22
N PRO A 92 -34.66 -15.86 20.43
CA PRO A 92 -35.63 -15.75 19.33
C PRO A 92 -35.36 -14.55 18.41
N LEU A 93 -34.49 -13.63 18.84
CA LEU A 93 -34.13 -12.42 18.11
C LEU A 93 -33.19 -12.69 16.91
N SER A 94 -32.55 -13.87 16.82
CA SER A 94 -31.67 -14.21 15.68
C SER A 94 -32.41 -14.71 14.43
N VAL A 95 -33.74 -14.72 14.44
CA VAL A 95 -34.59 -15.13 13.30
C VAL A 95 -35.11 -13.91 12.54
N PHE A 96 -35.03 -12.72 13.16
CA PHE A 96 -35.58 -11.47 12.65
C PHE A 96 -34.53 -10.48 12.12
N PHE A 97 -33.22 -10.79 12.24
CA PHE A 97 -32.12 -9.96 11.76
C PHE A 97 -31.05 -10.83 11.08
#